data_AF-A0A2T0FF06-F1
#
_entry.id   AF-A0A2T0FF06-F1
#
_cell.length_a   1.000
_cell.length_b   1.000
_cell.length_c   1.000
_cell.angle_alpha   90.00
_cell.angle_beta   90.00
_cell.angle_gamma   90.00
#
_symmetry.space_group_name_H-M   'P 1'
#
loop_
_entity.id
_entity.type
_entity.pdbx_description
1 polymer ?
#
loop_
_entity_poly.entity_id
_entity_poly.type
_entity_poly.pdbx_seq_one_letter_code
_entity_poly.pdbx_strand_id
1 'polypeptide(L)'
;MMGSPTGVTTASDLTLYALSDPLVLAGHYFLVVLKGAVEVNGTVIEASLREIPVSCPLPPFYAIKPARSFVQASYLANDSHRDAATVVGIKPNPLTNFSKLASPFKSLFPELTVVSDRPELQPFKSWKSLSSQIDHGHKVVLLGPKNSGKSSLGRYLINQRIAKNQHVYYLDLDPGQGEFTPPGTLALCKVTDFVFGPPYSHCGFDNVVKAHSLGYVSPMDTPARYLDIFRDLYDKFLSVAENETLIVNTPGWTKGLGLELNSDVCLSVTPDFLCHMGNDEGFQDFTEATKDACDHIVAVDAVDIGENAPRFSAAELRVAQSMAYFHKTNQDHLTTWNPYKLPYGKDGIYALSVLDSDGIDLAQDAQVCTEGTIVAIAACDSPPPISDFSMDIPFVTSDVSMELHKVSECVGYAVIQYMSPDFIRLLTPLDPAVIGNRSVILVRGRLKLPIWEIWDQTSSSPAPWLSSRAAGGLGGSQLKFRRNLQRR
;
A
#
# COMPACT_ATOMS: atom_id res chain seq x y z
N MET A 1 -25.28 -35.19 11.20
CA MET A 1 -26.13 -33.99 11.31
C MET A 1 -25.19 -32.81 11.24
N MET A 2 -25.26 -32.02 10.17
CA MET A 2 -24.47 -30.81 10.00
C MET A 2 -25.07 -29.72 10.91
N GLY A 3 -24.35 -29.34 11.96
CA GLY A 3 -24.69 -28.18 12.77
C GLY A 3 -24.15 -26.93 12.08
N SER A 4 -25.01 -25.99 11.75
CA SER A 4 -24.60 -24.64 11.36
C SER A 4 -23.87 -23.96 12.52
N PRO A 5 -22.82 -23.14 12.29
CA PRO A 5 -22.18 -22.38 13.37
C PRO A 5 -23.20 -21.44 14.01
N THR A 6 -23.58 -21.71 15.25
CA THR A 6 -24.53 -20.89 16.02
C THR A 6 -23.78 -19.71 16.64
N GLY A 7 -23.95 -18.52 16.06
CA GLY A 7 -23.48 -17.27 16.66
C GLY A 7 -24.38 -16.86 17.82
N VAL A 8 -23.80 -16.62 19.00
CA VAL A 8 -24.50 -16.00 20.13
C VAL A 8 -23.71 -14.76 20.56
N THR A 9 -24.41 -13.64 20.70
CA THR A 9 -23.90 -12.33 21.08
C THR A 9 -23.91 -12.17 22.61
N THR A 10 -22.76 -11.88 23.22
CA THR A 10 -22.50 -11.08 24.44
C THR A 10 -21.00 -11.24 24.79
N ALA A 11 -20.17 -10.24 25.07
CA ALA A 11 -20.37 -8.88 25.56
C ALA A 11 -19.59 -7.85 24.70
N SER A 12 -20.25 -6.74 24.37
CA SER A 12 -19.82 -5.63 23.49
C SER A 12 -19.15 -6.03 22.16
N ASP A 13 -19.98 -6.12 21.11
CA ASP A 13 -19.67 -6.16 19.66
C ASP A 13 -18.98 -7.38 19.03
N LEU A 14 -18.63 -8.42 19.79
CA LEU A 14 -18.08 -9.68 19.24
C LEU A 14 -19.17 -10.75 19.02
N THR A 15 -19.22 -11.31 17.80
CA THR A 15 -19.99 -12.52 17.47
C THR A 15 -19.10 -13.74 17.67
N LEU A 16 -19.50 -14.66 18.54
CA LEU A 16 -18.71 -15.83 18.91
C LEU A 16 -19.01 -17.02 17.99
N TYR A 17 -17.96 -17.74 17.60
CA TYR A 17 -18.05 -18.97 16.82
C TYR A 17 -17.22 -20.07 17.50
N ALA A 18 -17.88 -21.17 17.88
CA ALA A 18 -17.22 -22.42 18.23
C ALA A 18 -16.89 -23.19 16.95
N LEU A 19 -15.61 -23.40 16.68
CA LEU A 19 -15.16 -23.96 15.40
C LEU A 19 -14.95 -25.48 15.49
N SER A 20 -15.84 -26.24 14.85
CA SER A 20 -15.59 -27.63 14.44
C SER A 20 -15.10 -27.73 12.99
N ASP A 21 -15.54 -26.79 12.16
CA ASP A 21 -15.30 -26.71 10.72
C ASP A 21 -14.71 -25.34 10.36
N PRO A 22 -14.08 -25.20 9.18
CA PRO A 22 -13.60 -23.91 8.69
C PRO A 22 -14.70 -22.84 8.64
N LEU A 23 -14.41 -21.66 9.19
CA LEU A 23 -15.24 -20.47 9.04
C LEU A 23 -14.68 -19.61 7.91
N VAL A 24 -15.52 -19.27 6.92
CA VAL A 24 -15.16 -18.39 5.81
C VAL A 24 -16.07 -17.18 5.83
N LEU A 25 -15.49 -15.99 5.76
CA LEU A 25 -16.20 -14.71 5.84
C LEU A 25 -15.79 -13.82 4.67
N ALA A 26 -16.78 -13.19 4.04
CA ALA A 26 -16.56 -12.09 3.10
C ALA A 26 -16.76 -10.75 3.83
N GLY A 27 -15.81 -9.82 3.68
CA GLY A 27 -15.91 -8.47 4.24
C GLY A 27 -14.67 -8.06 5.01
N HIS A 28 -14.85 -7.06 5.88
CA HIS A 28 -13.82 -6.46 6.72
C HIS A 28 -14.18 -6.66 8.19
N TYR A 29 -13.30 -7.32 8.94
CA TYR A 29 -13.56 -7.69 10.32
C TYR A 29 -12.28 -7.77 11.13
N PHE A 30 -12.41 -7.70 12.45
CA PHE A 30 -11.36 -8.14 13.36
C PHE A 30 -11.67 -9.57 13.81
N LEU A 31 -10.64 -10.40 13.76
CA LEU A 31 -10.59 -11.74 14.32
C LEU A 31 -9.93 -11.69 15.70
N VAL A 32 -10.56 -12.31 16.69
CA VAL A 32 -9.97 -12.53 18.03
C VAL A 32 -10.04 -14.02 18.32
N VAL A 33 -8.91 -14.64 18.65
CA VAL A 33 -8.86 -16.06 19.03
C VAL A 33 -9.02 -16.14 20.54
N LEU A 34 -10.19 -16.57 21.02
CA LEU A 34 -10.50 -16.55 22.46
C LEU A 34 -10.11 -17.85 23.16
N LYS A 35 -10.09 -18.97 22.44
CA LYS A 35 -9.71 -20.29 22.97
C LYS A 35 -9.09 -21.16 21.89
N GLY A 36 -8.05 -21.92 22.24
CA GLY A 36 -7.36 -22.82 21.33
C GLY A 36 -6.46 -22.07 20.34
N ALA A 37 -6.43 -22.52 19.10
CA ALA A 37 -5.67 -21.88 18.02
C ALA A 37 -6.39 -22.07 16.68
N VAL A 38 -6.17 -21.13 15.76
CA VAL A 38 -6.69 -21.22 14.39
C VAL A 38 -5.57 -21.10 13.35
N GLU A 39 -5.78 -21.71 12.19
CA GLU A 39 -4.95 -21.51 11.01
C GLU A 39 -5.70 -20.58 10.03
N VAL A 40 -5.04 -19.49 9.64
CA VAL A 40 -5.50 -18.57 8.59
C VAL A 40 -4.39 -18.45 7.54
N ASN A 41 -4.68 -18.86 6.29
CA ASN A 41 -3.71 -18.88 5.18
C ASN A 41 -2.37 -19.57 5.56
N GLY A 42 -2.43 -20.73 6.22
CA GLY A 42 -1.26 -21.47 6.70
C GLY A 42 -0.53 -20.86 7.90
N THR A 43 -1.06 -19.78 8.49
CA THR A 43 -0.48 -19.13 9.68
C THR A 43 -1.27 -19.55 10.92
N VAL A 44 -0.60 -20.15 11.90
CA VAL A 44 -1.21 -20.54 13.17
C VAL A 44 -1.25 -19.34 14.11
N ILE A 45 -2.42 -19.05 14.66
CA ILE A 45 -2.71 -17.94 15.56
C ILE A 45 -3.29 -18.53 16.84
N GLU A 46 -2.58 -18.34 17.94
CA GLU A 46 -3.00 -18.83 19.25
C GLU A 46 -3.96 -17.87 19.96
N ALA A 47 -4.65 -18.38 20.97
CA ALA A 47 -5.57 -17.59 21.77
C ALA A 47 -4.89 -16.36 22.40
N SER A 48 -5.47 -15.18 22.16
CA SER A 48 -5.06 -13.91 22.73
C SER A 48 -6.21 -12.91 22.65
N LEU A 49 -6.12 -11.82 23.43
CA LEU A 49 -7.07 -10.70 23.32
C LEU A 49 -6.73 -9.74 22.16
N ARG A 50 -5.77 -10.12 21.29
CA ARG A 50 -5.36 -9.29 20.15
C ARG A 50 -6.45 -9.28 19.08
N GLU A 51 -6.74 -8.10 18.58
CA GLU A 51 -7.64 -7.91 17.45
C GLU A 51 -6.84 -7.94 16.14
N ILE A 52 -7.14 -8.92 15.30
CA ILE A 52 -6.40 -9.16 14.07
C ILE A 52 -7.24 -8.66 12.90
N PRO A 53 -6.82 -7.59 12.20
CA PRO A 53 -7.58 -7.07 11.07
C PRO A 53 -7.53 -8.06 9.90
N VAL A 54 -8.71 -8.40 9.37
CA VAL A 54 -8.88 -9.23 8.19
C VAL A 54 -9.79 -8.51 7.20
N SER A 55 -9.28 -8.33 5.98
CA SER A 55 -9.98 -7.72 4.85
C SER A 55 -9.99 -8.70 3.69
N CYS A 56 -11.15 -9.30 3.43
CA CYS A 56 -11.32 -10.30 2.39
C CYS A 56 -12.68 -10.14 1.70
N PRO A 57 -12.90 -9.06 0.93
CA PRO A 57 -14.22 -8.79 0.36
C PRO A 57 -14.53 -9.60 -0.90
N LEU A 58 -13.52 -10.20 -1.53
CA LEU A 58 -13.63 -10.91 -2.79
C LEU A 58 -12.87 -12.23 -2.73
N PRO A 59 -13.30 -13.26 -3.48
CA PRO A 59 -12.58 -14.52 -3.57
C PRO A 59 -11.20 -14.35 -4.24
N PRO A 60 -10.24 -15.25 -3.96
CA PRO A 60 -10.35 -16.36 -3.00
C PRO A 60 -10.32 -15.87 -1.54
N PHE A 61 -11.04 -16.57 -0.65
CA PHE A 61 -11.25 -16.14 0.73
C PHE A 61 -10.27 -16.75 1.72
N TYR A 62 -10.03 -16.07 2.85
CA TYR A 62 -9.39 -16.69 4.00
C TYR A 62 -10.36 -17.64 4.71
N ALA A 63 -9.91 -18.88 4.92
CA ALA A 63 -10.59 -19.83 5.79
C ALA A 63 -9.93 -19.81 7.17
N ILE A 64 -10.74 -19.63 8.22
CA ILE A 64 -10.34 -19.70 9.63
C ILE A 64 -10.60 -21.12 10.10
N LYS A 65 -9.53 -21.92 10.21
CA LYS A 65 -9.62 -23.36 10.51
C LYS A 65 -9.17 -23.63 11.94
N PRO A 66 -9.78 -24.55 12.69
CA PRO A 66 -9.18 -25.03 13.94
C PRO A 66 -7.76 -25.58 13.68
N ALA A 67 -6.76 -25.08 14.38
CA ALA A 67 -5.41 -25.63 14.31
C ALA A 67 -5.29 -26.84 15.26
N ARG A 68 -4.59 -27.89 14.83
CA ARG A 68 -4.36 -29.09 15.65
C ARG A 68 -3.24 -28.91 16.69
N SER A 69 -2.73 -27.70 16.88
CA SER A 69 -1.73 -27.37 17.90
C SER A 69 -2.36 -27.36 19.30
N PHE A 70 -1.65 -27.93 20.26
CA PHE A 70 -2.12 -28.12 21.63
C PHE A 70 -1.95 -26.80 22.42
N VAL A 71 -3.03 -26.10 22.78
CA VAL A 71 -2.94 -24.92 23.66
C VAL A 71 -4.09 -24.89 24.67
N GLN A 72 -3.73 -24.73 25.95
CA GLN A 72 -4.60 -24.75 27.12
C GLN A 72 -5.22 -23.36 27.44
N ALA A 73 -4.87 -22.33 26.67
CA ALA A 73 -5.25 -20.94 26.90
C ALA A 73 -6.70 -20.66 26.47
N SER A 74 -7.46 -20.01 27.35
CA SER A 74 -8.85 -19.62 27.16
C SER A 74 -9.10 -18.28 27.85
N TYR A 75 -9.67 -17.33 27.12
CA TYR A 75 -10.05 -15.99 27.59
C TYR A 75 -11.57 -15.82 27.71
N LEU A 76 -12.33 -16.90 27.56
CA LEU A 76 -13.77 -16.91 27.77
C LEU A 76 -14.10 -16.73 29.26
N ALA A 77 -14.89 -15.71 29.57
CA ALA A 77 -15.39 -15.46 30.93
C ALA A 77 -16.66 -16.27 31.28
N ASN A 78 -17.39 -16.76 30.26
CA ASN A 78 -18.69 -17.43 30.42
C ASN A 78 -18.63 -18.94 30.07
N ASP A 79 -19.53 -19.75 30.66
CA ASP A 79 -19.61 -21.20 30.42
C ASP A 79 -20.15 -21.59 29.02
N SER A 80 -20.75 -20.66 28.28
CA SER A 80 -21.16 -20.87 26.89
C SER A 80 -19.94 -21.17 26.02
N HIS A 81 -19.94 -22.31 25.32
CA HIS A 81 -18.82 -22.82 24.51
C HIS A 81 -17.63 -23.40 25.30
N ARG A 82 -17.80 -23.71 26.59
CA ARG A 82 -16.77 -24.38 27.40
C ARG A 82 -16.30 -25.70 26.80
N ASP A 83 -17.18 -26.45 26.15
CA ASP A 83 -16.86 -27.75 25.54
C ASP A 83 -16.18 -27.62 24.17
N ALA A 84 -16.23 -26.44 23.53
CA ALA A 84 -15.58 -26.23 22.24
C ALA A 84 -14.06 -26.16 22.40
N ALA A 85 -13.32 -26.88 21.54
CA ALA A 85 -11.85 -26.85 21.57
C ALA A 85 -11.28 -25.51 21.09
N THR A 86 -11.93 -24.87 20.11
CA THR A 86 -11.51 -23.60 19.52
C THR A 86 -12.70 -22.65 19.45
N VAL A 87 -12.50 -21.42 19.92
CA VAL A 87 -13.53 -20.37 19.88
C VAL A 87 -12.90 -19.08 19.38
N VAL A 88 -13.54 -18.46 18.39
CA VAL A 88 -13.15 -17.15 17.85
C VAL A 88 -14.26 -16.13 18.03
N GLY A 89 -13.88 -14.88 18.23
CA GLY A 89 -14.77 -13.72 18.15
C GLY A 89 -14.54 -12.97 16.85
N ILE A 90 -15.63 -12.59 16.19
CA ILE A 90 -15.62 -11.77 14.97
C ILE A 90 -16.36 -10.47 15.27
N LYS A 91 -15.74 -9.33 14.95
CA LYS A 91 -16.41 -8.03 14.99
C LYS A 91 -16.19 -7.28 13.68
N PRO A 92 -17.18 -6.52 13.17
CA PRO A 92 -16.98 -5.70 11.98
C PRO A 92 -15.80 -4.74 12.14
N ASN A 93 -15.00 -4.60 11.08
CA ASN A 93 -13.95 -3.58 11.00
C ASN A 93 -14.46 -2.49 10.04
N PRO A 94 -14.86 -1.30 10.53
CA PRO A 94 -15.40 -0.24 9.71
C PRO A 94 -14.27 0.48 8.96
N LEU A 95 -13.65 -0.21 7.99
CA LEU A 95 -12.77 0.45 7.03
C LEU A 95 -13.54 1.57 6.34
N THR A 96 -12.85 2.67 6.06
CA THR A 96 -13.41 3.78 5.29
C THR A 96 -13.98 3.28 3.98
N ASN A 97 -15.30 3.41 3.85
CA ASN A 97 -16.03 2.94 2.69
C ASN A 97 -16.14 4.04 1.63
N PHE A 98 -15.14 4.12 0.76
CA PHE A 98 -15.13 5.06 -0.37
C PHE A 98 -16.06 4.65 -1.53
N SER A 99 -16.79 3.53 -1.43
CA SER A 99 -17.64 3.08 -2.55
C SER A 99 -18.85 3.97 -2.83
N LYS A 100 -19.26 4.80 -1.87
CA LYS A 100 -20.28 5.84 -2.09
C LYS A 100 -19.80 6.89 -3.09
N LEU A 101 -18.50 7.19 -3.06
CA LEU A 101 -17.85 8.16 -3.96
C LEU A 101 -17.47 7.50 -5.29
N ALA A 102 -17.04 6.23 -5.25
CA ALA A 102 -16.58 5.49 -6.41
C ALA A 102 -17.31 4.15 -6.57
N SER A 103 -18.48 4.19 -7.20
CA SER A 103 -19.40 3.05 -7.33
C SER A 103 -18.81 1.77 -7.96
N PRO A 104 -17.83 1.81 -8.89
CA PRO A 104 -17.20 0.57 -9.38
C PRO A 104 -16.50 -0.24 -8.31
N PHE A 105 -16.13 0.37 -7.17
CA PHE A 105 -15.47 -0.30 -6.05
C PHE A 105 -16.44 -0.78 -4.97
N LYS A 106 -17.76 -0.70 -5.17
CA LYS A 106 -18.77 -1.18 -4.21
C LYS A 106 -18.53 -2.61 -3.73
N SER A 107 -18.03 -3.48 -4.61
CA SER A 107 -17.72 -4.85 -4.24
C SER A 107 -16.51 -5.04 -3.36
N LEU A 108 -15.68 -4.01 -3.16
CA LEU A 108 -14.60 -4.04 -2.17
C LEU A 108 -15.15 -3.83 -0.75
N PHE A 109 -16.43 -3.49 -0.59
CA PHE A 109 -17.07 -3.23 0.70
C PHE A 109 -18.41 -3.98 0.83
N PRO A 110 -18.42 -5.33 0.74
CA PRO A 110 -19.62 -6.11 0.99
C PRO A 110 -19.99 -6.07 2.47
N GLU A 111 -21.25 -6.38 2.77
CA GLU A 111 -21.67 -6.67 4.15
C GLU A 111 -20.96 -7.92 4.67
N LEU A 112 -20.59 -7.89 5.95
CA LEU A 112 -19.92 -9.02 6.60
C LEU A 112 -20.84 -10.24 6.59
N THR A 113 -20.45 -11.26 5.84
CA THR A 113 -21.30 -12.44 5.60
C THR A 113 -20.50 -13.73 5.67
N VAL A 114 -21.07 -14.77 6.29
CA VAL A 114 -20.53 -16.14 6.25
C VAL A 114 -20.75 -16.72 4.86
N VAL A 115 -19.70 -17.31 4.29
CA VAL A 115 -19.72 -17.83 2.93
C VAL A 115 -19.55 -19.34 2.94
N SER A 116 -20.57 -20.05 2.49
CA SER A 116 -20.53 -21.49 2.23
C SER A 116 -20.29 -21.70 0.73
N ASP A 117 -19.18 -22.33 0.33
CA ASP A 117 -18.84 -22.75 -1.05
C ASP A 117 -18.18 -21.70 -1.97
N ARG A 118 -16.89 -21.40 -1.73
CA ARG A 118 -16.05 -20.51 -2.55
C ARG A 118 -14.58 -20.94 -2.51
N PRO A 119 -13.76 -20.55 -3.51
CA PRO A 119 -12.33 -20.85 -3.51
C PRO A 119 -11.67 -20.23 -2.27
N GLU A 120 -10.98 -21.07 -1.50
CA GLU A 120 -10.15 -20.65 -0.38
C GLU A 120 -8.75 -20.29 -0.87
N LEU A 121 -8.17 -19.25 -0.30
CA LEU A 121 -6.76 -18.96 -0.49
C LEU A 121 -5.94 -19.96 0.32
N GLN A 122 -5.10 -20.72 -0.37
CA GLN A 122 -4.19 -21.68 0.24
C GLN A 122 -2.75 -21.32 -0.15
N PRO A 123 -1.82 -21.24 0.81
CA PRO A 123 -0.42 -21.01 0.47
C PRO A 123 0.17 -22.25 -0.20
N PHE A 124 1.05 -22.02 -1.18
CA PHE A 124 1.73 -23.10 -1.88
C PHE A 124 2.66 -23.89 -0.96
N LYS A 125 2.97 -25.13 -1.32
CA LYS A 125 3.93 -25.97 -0.57
C LYS A 125 5.32 -25.33 -0.54
N SER A 126 5.75 -24.71 -1.63
CA SER A 126 7.01 -23.96 -1.69
C SER A 126 7.04 -22.78 -0.71
N TRP A 127 5.91 -22.08 -0.51
CA TRP A 127 5.81 -20.98 0.44
C TRP A 127 6.00 -21.47 1.88
N LYS A 128 5.35 -22.59 2.23
CA LYS A 128 5.52 -23.24 3.55
C LYS A 128 6.95 -23.74 3.76
N SER A 129 7.57 -24.31 2.73
CA SER A 129 8.97 -24.77 2.79
C SER A 129 9.92 -23.59 3.02
N LEU A 130 9.77 -22.51 2.26
CA LEU A 130 10.58 -21.30 2.42
C LEU A 130 10.41 -20.69 3.82
N SER A 131 9.17 -20.52 4.29
CA SER A 131 8.92 -19.93 5.61
C SER A 131 9.52 -20.74 6.75
N SER A 132 9.65 -22.05 6.60
CA SER A 132 10.29 -22.93 7.58
C SER A 132 11.82 -22.76 7.66
N GLN A 133 12.45 -22.23 6.61
CA GLN A 133 13.91 -22.02 6.52
C GLN A 133 14.34 -20.60 6.86
N ILE A 134 13.44 -19.63 6.71
CA ILE A 134 13.69 -18.26 7.15
C ILE A 134 13.71 -18.27 8.68
N ASP A 135 14.71 -17.64 9.28
CA ASP A 135 14.87 -17.40 10.71
C ASP A 135 15.00 -15.89 10.99
N HIS A 136 15.18 -15.53 12.26
CA HIS A 136 15.39 -14.14 12.66
C HIS A 136 16.69 -13.60 12.04
N GLY A 137 16.67 -12.36 11.55
CA GLY A 137 17.86 -11.71 10.97
C GLY A 137 18.10 -12.00 9.49
N HIS A 138 17.43 -13.00 8.90
CA HIS A 138 17.55 -13.25 7.48
C HIS A 138 16.94 -12.12 6.63
N LYS A 139 17.60 -11.82 5.52
CA LYS A 139 17.18 -10.91 4.46
C LYS A 139 16.64 -11.73 3.29
N VAL A 140 15.42 -11.39 2.86
CA VAL A 140 14.69 -12.11 1.81
C VAL A 140 14.32 -11.15 0.70
N VAL A 141 14.76 -11.40 -0.52
CA VAL A 141 14.40 -10.59 -1.70
C VAL A 141 13.39 -11.36 -2.55
N LEU A 142 12.25 -10.72 -2.84
CA LEU A 142 11.17 -11.31 -3.64
C LEU A 142 11.23 -10.80 -5.08
N LEU A 143 11.40 -11.71 -6.05
CA LEU A 143 11.51 -11.42 -7.47
C LEU A 143 10.48 -12.17 -8.30
N GLY A 144 10.18 -11.63 -9.48
CA GLY A 144 9.29 -12.25 -10.46
C GLY A 144 8.45 -11.22 -11.21
N PRO A 145 7.78 -11.62 -12.29
CA PRO A 145 7.02 -10.70 -13.14
C PRO A 145 5.79 -10.12 -12.43
N LYS A 146 5.13 -9.17 -13.08
CA LYS A 146 3.84 -8.63 -12.60
C LYS A 146 2.85 -9.76 -12.39
N ASN A 147 2.06 -9.66 -11.31
CA ASN A 147 1.06 -10.65 -10.90
C ASN A 147 1.57 -12.05 -10.52
N SER A 148 2.87 -12.29 -10.36
CA SER A 148 3.39 -13.59 -9.91
C SER A 148 3.04 -13.95 -8.45
N GLY A 149 2.57 -12.98 -7.65
CA GLY A 149 2.18 -13.19 -6.26
C GLY A 149 3.19 -12.68 -5.21
N LYS A 150 4.20 -11.88 -5.60
CA LYS A 150 5.23 -11.34 -4.68
C LYS A 150 4.66 -10.71 -3.41
N SER A 151 3.76 -9.73 -3.52
CA SER A 151 3.15 -9.07 -2.35
C SER A 151 2.30 -10.04 -1.50
N SER A 152 1.74 -11.10 -2.10
CA SER A 152 1.03 -12.15 -1.36
C SER A 152 1.98 -13.06 -0.59
N LEU A 153 3.12 -13.42 -1.20
CA LEU A 153 4.20 -14.14 -0.51
C LEU A 153 4.80 -13.27 0.61
N GLY A 154 5.04 -11.99 0.37
CA GLY A 154 5.52 -11.03 1.36
C GLY A 154 4.61 -10.96 2.60
N ARG A 155 3.29 -10.77 2.39
CA ARG A 155 2.29 -10.81 3.48
C ARG A 155 2.26 -12.16 4.18
N TYR A 156 2.36 -13.27 3.45
CA TYR A 156 2.44 -14.61 4.04
C TYR A 156 3.66 -14.74 4.95
N LEU A 157 4.85 -14.36 4.49
CA LEU A 157 6.09 -14.42 5.27
C LEU A 157 6.03 -13.52 6.51
N ILE A 158 5.51 -12.29 6.39
CA ILE A 158 5.23 -11.40 7.53
C ILE A 158 4.38 -12.14 8.56
N ASN A 159 3.23 -12.67 8.15
CA ASN A 159 2.30 -13.35 9.07
C ASN A 159 2.96 -14.54 9.79
N GLN A 160 3.82 -15.30 9.10
CA GLN A 160 4.58 -16.40 9.71
C GLN A 160 5.56 -15.91 10.79
N ARG A 161 6.16 -14.73 10.63
CA ARG A 161 7.03 -14.12 11.65
C ARG A 161 6.22 -13.56 12.82
N ILE A 162 5.14 -12.83 12.54
CA ILE A 162 4.25 -12.29 13.58
C ILE A 162 3.68 -13.42 14.45
N ALA A 163 3.32 -14.57 13.87
CA ALA A 163 2.87 -15.76 14.60
C ALA A 163 3.92 -16.33 15.57
N LYS A 164 5.21 -16.09 15.32
CA LYS A 164 6.32 -16.45 16.21
C LYS A 164 6.65 -15.33 17.22
N ASN A 165 5.77 -14.33 17.38
CA ASN A 165 5.97 -13.13 18.19
C ASN A 165 7.20 -12.31 17.77
N GLN A 166 7.54 -12.34 16.48
CA GLN A 166 8.59 -11.52 15.89
C GLN A 166 7.97 -10.33 15.15
N HIS A 167 8.78 -9.31 14.85
CA HIS A 167 8.42 -8.24 13.93
C HIS A 167 9.27 -8.36 12.66
N VAL A 168 8.89 -7.66 11.61
CA VAL A 168 9.58 -7.74 10.31
C VAL A 168 9.79 -6.34 9.76
N TYR A 169 10.98 -6.09 9.23
CA TYR A 169 11.20 -4.93 8.37
C TYR A 169 10.81 -5.31 6.94
N TYR A 170 9.94 -4.51 6.34
CA TYR A 170 9.47 -4.70 4.97
C TYR A 170 9.91 -3.51 4.13
N LEU A 171 10.85 -3.74 3.22
CA LEU A 171 11.32 -2.73 2.26
C LEU A 171 10.54 -2.90 0.97
N ASP A 172 9.61 -1.99 0.73
CA ASP A 172 8.76 -2.01 -0.45
C ASP A 172 9.31 -1.09 -1.54
N LEU A 173 9.72 -1.71 -2.65
CA LEU A 173 10.30 -1.06 -3.80
C LEU A 173 9.37 -1.09 -5.03
N ASP A 174 8.09 -1.48 -4.90
CA ASP A 174 7.12 -1.38 -6.00
C ASP A 174 6.28 -0.09 -5.90
N PRO A 175 6.62 0.97 -6.67
CA PRO A 175 5.87 2.22 -6.63
C PRO A 175 4.48 2.10 -7.28
N GLY A 176 4.23 1.03 -8.04
CA GLY A 176 3.01 0.83 -8.79
C GLY A 176 1.90 0.16 -8.00
N GLN A 177 2.23 -0.76 -7.10
CA GLN A 177 1.29 -1.51 -6.25
C GLN A 177 1.87 -1.73 -4.86
N GLY A 178 2.31 -0.64 -4.22
CA GLY A 178 2.95 -0.71 -2.92
C GLY A 178 2.02 -1.20 -1.80
N GLU A 179 2.62 -1.62 -0.71
CA GLU A 179 2.04 -2.07 0.55
C GLU A 179 2.22 -0.95 1.60
N PHE A 180 1.26 -0.75 2.50
CA PHE A 180 1.27 0.24 3.60
C PHE A 180 1.28 1.73 3.21
N THR A 181 1.66 2.07 1.98
CA THR A 181 1.77 3.44 1.47
C THR A 181 0.96 3.66 0.19
N PRO A 182 0.61 4.91 -0.18
CA PRO A 182 -0.07 5.20 -1.44
C PRO A 182 0.82 4.94 -2.67
N PRO A 183 0.23 4.74 -3.86
CA PRO A 183 0.99 4.57 -5.10
C PRO A 183 1.97 5.73 -5.34
N GLY A 184 3.15 5.39 -5.86
CA GLY A 184 4.24 6.33 -6.12
C GLY A 184 5.27 6.44 -4.99
N THR A 185 5.18 5.58 -3.99
CA THR A 185 6.03 5.61 -2.78
C THR A 185 6.93 4.38 -2.74
N LEU A 186 8.16 4.58 -2.27
CA LEU A 186 9.05 3.50 -1.82
C LEU A 186 9.24 3.68 -0.31
N ALA A 187 9.18 2.60 0.47
CA ALA A 187 9.13 2.72 1.92
C ALA A 187 9.81 1.55 2.64
N LEU A 188 10.49 1.88 3.74
CA LEU A 188 10.87 0.94 4.78
C LEU A 188 9.80 0.94 5.86
N CYS A 189 9.17 -0.19 6.12
CA CYS A 189 8.14 -0.35 7.13
C CYS A 189 8.61 -1.30 8.25
N LYS A 190 8.24 -1.02 9.49
CA LYS A 190 8.36 -1.96 10.62
C LYS A 190 6.99 -2.55 10.90
N VAL A 191 6.79 -3.81 10.54
CA VAL A 191 5.51 -4.49 10.65
C VAL A 191 5.46 -5.31 11.94
N THR A 192 4.54 -4.95 12.82
CA THR A 192 4.30 -5.61 14.11
C THR A 192 3.01 -6.43 14.15
N ASP A 193 2.13 -6.24 13.17
CA ASP A 193 0.79 -6.82 13.10
C ASP A 193 0.58 -7.72 11.90
N PHE A 194 -0.38 -8.64 12.03
CA PHE A 194 -0.78 -9.51 10.93
C PHE A 194 -1.37 -8.70 9.78
N VAL A 195 -1.04 -9.12 8.56
CA VAL A 195 -1.47 -8.50 7.31
C VAL A 195 -2.33 -9.49 6.54
N PHE A 196 -3.63 -9.50 6.84
CA PHE A 196 -4.63 -10.30 6.15
C PHE A 196 -5.56 -9.43 5.32
N GLY A 197 -5.03 -8.79 4.28
CA GLY A 197 -5.86 -7.93 3.45
C GLY A 197 -5.13 -7.36 2.25
N PRO A 198 -5.85 -6.87 1.23
CA PRO A 198 -5.27 -6.15 0.10
C PRO A 198 -4.66 -4.79 0.53
N PRO A 199 -3.71 -4.22 -0.22
CA PRO A 199 -2.98 -3.00 0.21
C PRO A 199 -3.85 -1.81 0.63
N TYR A 200 -5.03 -1.63 0.01
CA TYR A 200 -5.92 -0.53 0.35
C TYR A 200 -6.54 -0.63 1.75
N SER A 201 -6.54 -1.82 2.40
CA SER A 201 -7.13 -1.98 3.74
C SER A 201 -6.25 -1.45 4.87
N HIS A 202 -5.00 -1.10 4.57
CA HIS A 202 -4.00 -0.64 5.54
C HIS A 202 -2.99 0.33 4.89
N CYS A 203 -3.48 1.12 3.94
CA CYS A 203 -2.72 2.19 3.30
C CYS A 203 -2.80 3.46 4.16
N GLY A 204 -1.69 3.93 4.71
CA GLY A 204 -1.77 5.11 5.58
C GLY A 204 -0.53 5.51 6.37
N PHE A 205 0.67 5.03 6.01
CA PHE A 205 1.95 5.36 6.67
C PHE A 205 2.10 4.89 8.14
N ASP A 206 1.14 4.15 8.71
CA ASP A 206 1.15 3.78 10.14
C ASP A 206 2.38 2.95 10.55
N ASN A 207 2.89 2.11 9.65
CA ASN A 207 4.03 1.24 9.89
C ASN A 207 5.34 1.77 9.30
N VAL A 208 5.35 2.99 8.75
CA VAL A 208 6.49 3.51 7.97
C VAL A 208 7.59 4.02 8.90
N VAL A 209 8.80 3.51 8.72
CA VAL A 209 10.01 4.00 9.38
C VAL A 209 10.62 5.16 8.59
N LYS A 210 10.67 5.03 7.26
CA LYS A 210 11.07 6.07 6.32
C LYS A 210 10.44 5.78 4.97
N ALA A 211 10.02 6.82 4.26
CA ALA A 211 9.47 6.69 2.92
C ALA A 211 9.91 7.86 2.04
N HIS A 212 9.92 7.63 0.73
CA HIS A 212 10.15 8.65 -0.28
C HIS A 212 9.13 8.52 -1.39
N SER A 213 8.70 9.66 -1.93
CA SER A 213 7.94 9.65 -3.17
C SER A 213 8.89 9.55 -4.36
N LEU A 214 8.70 8.50 -5.14
CA LEU A 214 9.28 8.42 -6.48
C LEU A 214 8.61 9.46 -7.40
N GLY A 215 7.32 9.75 -7.16
CA GLY A 215 6.49 10.62 -7.99
C GLY A 215 5.94 9.95 -9.25
N TYR A 216 6.30 8.69 -9.50
CA TYR A 216 5.88 7.88 -10.64
C TYR A 216 5.44 6.50 -10.15
N VAL A 217 4.64 5.80 -10.95
CA VAL A 217 4.17 4.43 -10.65
C VAL A 217 5.06 3.36 -11.30
N SER A 218 6.19 3.76 -11.88
CA SER A 218 7.16 2.87 -12.51
C SER A 218 8.58 3.38 -12.23
N PRO A 219 9.51 2.49 -11.83
CA PRO A 219 10.91 2.86 -11.64
C PRO A 219 11.58 3.32 -12.95
N MET A 220 11.07 2.86 -14.10
CA MET A 220 11.58 3.20 -15.43
C MET A 220 11.46 4.68 -15.78
N ASP A 221 10.55 5.41 -15.14
CA ASP A 221 10.38 6.84 -15.38
C ASP A 221 11.55 7.65 -14.80
N THR A 222 12.20 7.16 -13.73
CA THR A 222 13.36 7.82 -13.10
C THR A 222 14.31 6.81 -12.42
N PRO A 223 15.06 6.01 -13.19
CA PRO A 223 15.83 4.86 -12.68
C PRO A 223 16.91 5.24 -11.66
N ALA A 224 17.65 6.33 -11.91
CA ALA A 224 18.70 6.80 -11.01
C ALA A 224 18.13 7.18 -9.63
N ARG A 225 17.07 7.99 -9.62
CA ARG A 225 16.38 8.38 -8.39
C ARG A 225 15.79 7.17 -7.66
N TYR A 226 15.26 6.18 -8.38
CA TYR A 226 14.77 4.95 -7.77
C TYR A 226 15.88 4.24 -6.97
N LEU A 227 17.08 4.07 -7.55
CA LEU A 227 18.21 3.45 -6.86
C LEU A 227 18.72 4.29 -5.69
N ASP A 228 18.75 5.61 -5.83
CA ASP A 228 19.19 6.50 -4.75
C ASP A 228 18.22 6.48 -3.56
N ILE A 229 16.92 6.46 -3.82
CA ILE A 229 15.90 6.26 -2.78
C ILE A 229 16.06 4.88 -2.13
N PHE A 230 16.26 3.83 -2.92
CA PHE A 230 16.49 2.48 -2.41
C PHE A 230 17.69 2.45 -1.45
N ARG A 231 18.84 3.02 -1.86
CA ARG A 231 20.06 3.07 -1.03
C ARG A 231 19.81 3.79 0.28
N ASP A 232 19.16 4.94 0.26
CA ASP A 232 18.83 5.69 1.48
C ASP A 232 17.89 4.90 2.43
N LEU A 233 16.88 4.21 1.89
CA LEU A 233 15.99 3.36 2.69
C LEU A 233 16.72 2.14 3.27
N TYR A 234 17.65 1.54 2.51
CA TYR A 234 18.44 0.41 2.96
C TYR A 234 19.49 0.82 4.00
N ASP A 235 20.18 1.95 3.81
CA ASP A 235 21.06 2.54 4.82
C ASP A 235 20.29 2.84 6.11
N LYS A 236 19.05 3.33 5.99
CA LYS A 236 18.17 3.51 7.14
C LYS A 236 17.91 2.18 7.84
N PHE A 237 17.61 1.11 7.12
CA PHE A 237 17.44 -0.23 7.70
C PHE A 237 18.70 -0.70 8.44
N LEU A 238 19.88 -0.62 7.80
CA LEU A 238 21.15 -1.00 8.43
C LEU A 238 21.38 -0.19 9.72
N SER A 239 21.10 1.11 9.72
CA SER A 239 21.31 1.95 10.89
C SER A 239 20.41 1.65 12.09
N VAL A 240 19.22 1.08 11.88
CA VAL A 240 18.22 0.88 12.96
C VAL A 240 17.88 -0.57 13.25
N ALA A 241 18.21 -1.50 12.36
CA ALA A 241 17.64 -2.85 12.34
C ALA A 241 18.49 -3.87 11.55
N GLU A 242 19.80 -3.68 11.40
CA GLU A 242 20.67 -4.57 10.61
C GLU A 242 20.51 -6.06 10.93
N ASN A 243 20.26 -6.41 12.20
CA ASN A 243 20.11 -7.79 12.68
C ASN A 243 18.67 -8.31 12.69
N GLU A 244 17.71 -7.52 12.23
CA GLU A 244 16.29 -7.88 12.17
C GLU A 244 15.95 -8.54 10.83
N THR A 245 14.89 -9.36 10.78
CA THR A 245 14.44 -9.96 9.51
C THR A 245 13.97 -8.87 8.54
N LEU A 246 14.52 -8.89 7.33
CA LEU A 246 14.16 -7.99 6.24
C LEU A 246 13.48 -8.76 5.11
N ILE A 247 12.34 -8.26 4.63
CA ILE A 247 11.70 -8.72 3.40
C ILE A 247 11.70 -7.56 2.41
N VAL A 248 12.31 -7.76 1.25
CA VAL A 248 12.39 -6.77 0.17
C VAL A 248 11.44 -7.18 -0.95
N ASN A 249 10.42 -6.37 -1.20
CA ASN A 249 9.52 -6.54 -2.33
C ASN A 249 10.00 -5.67 -3.50
N THR A 250 10.26 -6.29 -4.66
CA THR A 250 10.76 -5.59 -5.85
C THR A 250 9.65 -5.37 -6.87
N PRO A 251 9.82 -4.42 -7.81
CA PRO A 251 8.86 -4.21 -8.87
C PRO A 251 8.90 -5.36 -9.89
N GLY A 252 7.75 -5.65 -10.52
CA GLY A 252 7.58 -6.78 -11.43
C GLY A 252 8.26 -6.67 -12.82
N TRP A 253 9.39 -5.97 -12.94
CA TRP A 253 10.16 -5.84 -14.17
C TRP A 253 11.37 -6.78 -14.14
N THR A 254 11.35 -7.80 -14.98
CA THR A 254 12.30 -8.92 -14.97
C THR A 254 13.24 -8.96 -16.17
N LYS A 255 13.17 -7.96 -17.07
CA LYS A 255 13.97 -7.89 -18.30
C LYS A 255 14.53 -6.48 -18.53
N GLY A 256 15.63 -6.40 -19.29
CA GLY A 256 16.30 -5.14 -19.66
C GLY A 256 16.66 -4.30 -18.43
N LEU A 257 16.41 -3.00 -18.46
CA LEU A 257 16.70 -2.10 -17.34
C LEU A 257 16.03 -2.52 -16.01
N GLY A 258 14.87 -3.18 -16.04
CA GLY A 258 14.24 -3.69 -14.82
C GLY A 258 15.07 -4.80 -14.15
N LEU A 259 15.72 -5.64 -14.95
CA LEU A 259 16.63 -6.67 -14.46
C LEU A 259 17.89 -6.03 -13.85
N GLU A 260 18.45 -5.02 -14.50
CA GLU A 260 19.60 -4.26 -13.99
C GLU A 260 19.27 -3.62 -12.63
N LEU A 261 18.14 -2.91 -12.52
CA LEU A 261 17.70 -2.30 -11.27
C LEU A 261 17.49 -3.31 -10.14
N ASN A 262 16.85 -4.44 -10.44
CA ASN A 262 16.65 -5.49 -9.44
C ASN A 262 17.97 -6.18 -9.06
N SER A 263 18.94 -6.25 -9.99
CA SER A 263 20.26 -6.81 -9.72
C SER A 263 21.03 -5.90 -8.78
N ASP A 264 21.02 -4.59 -9.01
CA ASP A 264 21.62 -3.60 -8.10
C ASP A 264 21.05 -3.68 -6.69
N VAL A 265 19.72 -3.84 -6.57
CA VAL A 265 19.07 -4.07 -5.26
C VAL A 265 19.61 -5.35 -4.61
N CYS A 266 19.66 -6.47 -5.34
CA CYS A 266 20.12 -7.74 -4.81
C CYS A 266 21.61 -7.70 -4.39
N LEU A 267 22.48 -7.15 -5.24
CA LEU A 267 23.90 -6.99 -4.98
C LEU A 267 24.17 -6.10 -3.77
N SER A 268 23.31 -5.10 -3.52
CA SER A 268 23.43 -4.20 -2.36
C SER A 268 22.89 -4.84 -1.07
N VAL A 269 21.78 -5.60 -1.16
CA VAL A 269 21.14 -6.24 0.00
C VAL A 269 21.92 -7.47 0.49
N THR A 270 22.57 -8.18 -0.45
CA THR A 270 23.20 -9.49 -0.25
C THR A 270 22.30 -10.46 0.54
N PRO A 271 21.16 -10.90 -0.02
CA PRO A 271 20.14 -11.62 0.74
C PRO A 271 20.53 -13.07 1.04
N ASP A 272 20.15 -13.56 2.22
CA ASP A 272 20.22 -14.99 2.56
C ASP A 272 19.30 -15.81 1.63
N PHE A 273 18.11 -15.26 1.31
CA PHE A 273 17.13 -15.90 0.42
C PHE A 273 16.74 -15.00 -0.75
N LEU A 274 17.09 -15.44 -1.96
CA LEU A 274 16.62 -14.87 -3.20
C LEU A 274 15.44 -15.71 -3.74
N CYS A 275 14.23 -15.20 -3.60
CA CYS A 275 13.01 -15.91 -3.95
C CYS A 275 12.53 -15.50 -5.34
N HIS A 276 12.57 -16.40 -6.30
CA HIS A 276 12.06 -16.15 -7.65
C HIS A 276 10.70 -16.81 -7.87
N MET A 277 9.71 -16.02 -8.30
CA MET A 277 8.36 -16.47 -8.57
C MET A 277 8.07 -16.48 -10.08
N GLY A 278 7.73 -17.65 -10.62
CA GLY A 278 7.32 -17.83 -12.02
C GLY A 278 8.43 -18.39 -12.91
N ASN A 279 8.11 -18.65 -14.18
CA ASN A 279 9.06 -19.12 -15.19
C ASN A 279 9.31 -18.00 -16.20
N ASP A 280 10.22 -17.09 -15.87
CA ASP A 280 10.64 -16.03 -16.78
C ASP A 280 12.05 -16.32 -17.31
N GLU A 281 12.26 -16.13 -18.61
CA GLU A 281 13.59 -16.21 -19.25
C GLU A 281 14.59 -15.26 -18.57
N GLY A 282 14.11 -14.10 -18.09
CA GLY A 282 14.95 -13.14 -17.35
C GLY A 282 15.49 -13.67 -16.03
N PHE A 283 14.98 -14.81 -15.53
CA PHE A 283 15.51 -15.41 -14.30
C PHE A 283 16.92 -15.96 -14.46
N GLN A 284 17.25 -16.53 -15.63
CA GLN A 284 18.59 -17.08 -15.86
C GLN A 284 19.63 -15.96 -15.85
N ASP A 285 19.36 -14.90 -16.61
CA ASP A 285 20.20 -13.70 -16.65
C ASP A 285 20.35 -13.07 -15.25
N PHE A 286 19.25 -12.99 -14.50
CA PHE A 286 19.26 -12.44 -13.14
C PHE A 286 20.10 -13.29 -12.19
N THR A 287 19.88 -14.60 -12.21
CA THR A 287 20.60 -15.56 -11.39
C THR A 287 22.09 -15.50 -11.71
N GLU A 288 22.46 -15.45 -12.98
CA GLU A 288 23.86 -15.31 -13.40
C GLU A 288 24.48 -14.00 -12.89
N ALA A 289 23.73 -12.89 -12.95
CA ALA A 289 24.19 -11.58 -12.49
C ALA A 289 24.30 -11.46 -10.96
N THR A 290 23.58 -12.29 -10.18
CA THR A 290 23.44 -12.15 -8.72
C THR A 290 23.88 -13.36 -7.91
N LYS A 291 24.34 -14.43 -8.56
CA LYS A 291 24.76 -15.69 -7.92
C LYS A 291 25.74 -15.52 -6.76
N ASP A 292 26.65 -14.54 -6.85
CA ASP A 292 27.69 -14.33 -5.85
C ASP A 292 27.24 -13.44 -4.68
N ALA A 293 26.02 -12.91 -4.73
CA ALA A 293 25.46 -12.01 -3.72
C ALA A 293 24.37 -12.65 -2.86
N CYS A 294 24.05 -13.94 -3.04
CA CYS A 294 23.02 -14.61 -2.27
C CYS A 294 23.42 -16.02 -1.87
N ASP A 295 22.99 -16.45 -0.69
CA ASP A 295 23.30 -17.79 -0.17
C ASP A 295 22.37 -18.86 -0.75
N HIS A 296 21.08 -18.51 -0.89
CA HIS A 296 20.06 -19.45 -1.35
C HIS A 296 19.15 -18.84 -2.42
N ILE A 297 19.24 -19.39 -3.63
CA ILE A 297 18.30 -19.09 -4.72
C ILE A 297 17.17 -20.11 -4.70
N VAL A 298 15.96 -19.64 -4.44
CA VAL A 298 14.78 -20.49 -4.25
C VAL A 298 13.74 -20.17 -5.32
N ALA A 299 13.41 -21.17 -6.15
CA ALA A 299 12.25 -21.10 -7.02
C ALA A 299 10.98 -21.34 -6.19
N VAL A 300 10.04 -20.40 -6.27
CA VAL A 300 8.81 -20.39 -5.48
C VAL A 300 7.61 -20.38 -6.43
N ASP A 301 6.56 -21.13 -6.07
CA ASP A 301 5.34 -21.20 -6.87
C ASP A 301 4.74 -19.81 -7.04
N ALA A 302 4.41 -19.47 -8.29
CA ALA A 302 3.71 -18.25 -8.64
C ALA A 302 2.19 -18.47 -8.61
N VAL A 303 1.46 -17.38 -8.34
CA VAL A 303 0.00 -17.37 -8.49
C VAL A 303 -0.33 -17.44 -9.98
N ASP A 304 -0.96 -18.53 -10.41
CA ASP A 304 -1.55 -18.63 -11.74
C ASP A 304 -2.95 -18.02 -11.72
N ILE A 305 -3.15 -16.97 -12.50
CA ILE A 305 -4.44 -16.28 -12.62
C ILE A 305 -5.35 -17.03 -13.61
N GLY A 306 -4.80 -17.94 -14.44
CA GLY A 306 -5.53 -18.74 -15.41
C GLY A 306 -6.44 -17.91 -16.32
N GLU A 307 -7.60 -18.47 -16.69
CA GLU A 307 -8.65 -17.77 -17.44
C GLU A 307 -9.47 -16.78 -16.58
N ASN A 308 -9.26 -16.77 -15.26
CA ASN A 308 -10.00 -15.91 -14.33
C ASN A 308 -9.31 -14.56 -14.17
N ALA A 309 -9.56 -13.65 -15.12
CA ALA A 309 -9.03 -12.29 -15.04
C ALA A 309 -9.34 -11.66 -13.68
N PRO A 310 -8.36 -10.95 -13.06
CA PRO A 310 -8.60 -10.27 -11.81
C PRO A 310 -9.71 -9.24 -12.02
N ARG A 311 -10.64 -9.16 -11.08
CA ARG A 311 -11.79 -8.25 -11.17
C ARG A 311 -11.38 -6.79 -11.39
N PHE A 312 -10.24 -6.40 -10.82
CA PHE A 312 -9.68 -5.07 -10.94
C PHE A 312 -8.28 -5.15 -11.56
N SER A 313 -8.04 -4.29 -12.54
CA SER A 313 -6.72 -4.06 -13.11
C SER A 313 -5.79 -3.38 -12.10
N ALA A 314 -4.48 -3.44 -12.35
CA ALA A 314 -3.49 -2.72 -11.53
C ALA A 314 -3.76 -1.21 -11.46
N ALA A 315 -4.31 -0.61 -12.51
CA ALA A 315 -4.66 0.80 -12.53
C ALA A 315 -5.86 1.12 -11.62
N GLU A 316 -6.86 0.25 -11.58
CA GLU A 316 -8.03 0.40 -10.70
C GLU A 316 -7.66 0.16 -9.23
N LEU A 317 -6.77 -0.80 -8.96
CA LEU A 317 -6.26 -1.03 -7.60
C LEU A 317 -5.47 0.17 -7.06
N ARG A 318 -4.67 0.83 -7.91
CA ARG A 318 -4.02 2.11 -7.55
C ARG A 318 -5.04 3.18 -7.19
N VAL A 319 -6.11 3.30 -7.98
CA VAL A 319 -7.20 4.24 -7.66
C VAL A 319 -7.82 3.90 -6.31
N ALA A 320 -8.18 2.64 -6.07
CA ALA A 320 -8.74 2.19 -4.79
C ALA A 320 -7.81 2.53 -3.61
N GLN A 321 -6.50 2.35 -3.77
CA GLN A 321 -5.51 2.65 -2.74
C GLN A 321 -5.33 4.15 -2.50
N SER A 322 -5.37 4.99 -3.54
CA SER A 322 -5.39 6.44 -3.40
C SER A 322 -6.67 6.93 -2.69
N MET A 323 -7.84 6.41 -3.07
CA MET A 323 -9.10 6.73 -2.40
C MET A 323 -9.06 6.30 -0.91
N ALA A 324 -8.53 5.11 -0.62
CA ALA A 324 -8.37 4.63 0.75
C ALA A 324 -7.48 5.55 1.59
N TYR A 325 -6.39 6.05 1.01
CA TYR A 325 -5.51 7.02 1.66
C TYR A 325 -6.23 8.33 1.95
N PHE A 326 -6.77 9.01 0.92
CA PHE A 326 -7.41 10.32 1.10
C PHE A 326 -8.61 10.24 2.04
N HIS A 327 -9.42 9.18 1.97
CA HIS A 327 -10.61 9.09 2.82
C HIS A 327 -10.37 8.43 4.18
N LYS A 328 -9.12 8.09 4.55
CA LYS A 328 -8.81 7.37 5.80
C LYS A 328 -9.47 7.98 7.05
N THR A 329 -9.57 9.30 7.12
CA THR A 329 -10.17 10.03 8.27
C THR A 329 -11.50 10.72 7.96
N ASN A 330 -11.85 10.89 6.68
CA ASN A 330 -13.08 11.57 6.26
C ASN A 330 -13.67 10.93 4.99
N GLN A 331 -14.92 10.48 5.07
CA GLN A 331 -15.63 9.79 3.99
C GLN A 331 -16.36 10.73 3.01
N ASP A 332 -16.40 12.03 3.30
CA ASP A 332 -16.99 13.00 2.40
C ASP A 332 -16.06 13.23 1.20
N HIS A 333 -16.66 13.61 0.06
CA HIS A 333 -15.94 13.91 -1.18
C HIS A 333 -14.91 15.02 -0.94
N LEU A 334 -13.69 14.91 -1.51
CA LEU A 334 -12.60 15.87 -1.26
C LEU A 334 -12.97 17.35 -1.51
N THR A 335 -13.89 17.63 -2.45
CA THR A 335 -14.36 19.00 -2.73
C THR A 335 -15.14 19.64 -1.59
N THR A 336 -15.65 18.86 -0.65
CA THR A 336 -16.41 19.35 0.52
C THR A 336 -15.52 19.65 1.73
N TRP A 337 -14.25 19.23 1.67
CA TRP A 337 -13.31 19.42 2.76
C TRP A 337 -12.90 20.88 2.88
N ASN A 338 -12.62 21.29 4.12
CA ASN A 338 -11.99 22.59 4.38
C ASN A 338 -10.48 22.47 4.09
N PRO A 339 -9.94 23.18 3.08
CA PRO A 339 -8.53 23.09 2.73
C PRO A 339 -7.67 23.83 3.75
N TYR A 340 -6.45 23.33 3.94
CA TYR A 340 -5.39 24.08 4.62
C TYR A 340 -4.96 25.23 3.71
N LYS A 341 -5.13 26.47 4.17
CA LYS A 341 -4.61 27.67 3.50
C LYS A 341 -3.28 28.04 4.14
N LEU A 342 -2.18 27.89 3.39
CA LEU A 342 -0.82 28.05 3.91
C LEU A 342 -0.07 29.13 3.11
N PRO A 343 0.67 30.04 3.77
CA PRO A 343 1.60 30.94 3.09
C PRO A 343 2.81 30.16 2.56
N TYR A 344 3.59 30.80 1.70
CA TYR A 344 4.93 30.31 1.36
C TYR A 344 5.96 30.72 2.41
N GLY A 345 7.05 29.97 2.46
CA GLY A 345 8.15 30.19 3.39
C GLY A 345 8.15 29.20 4.55
N LYS A 346 9.00 29.49 5.54
CA LYS A 346 9.35 28.56 6.62
C LYS A 346 8.16 28.09 7.46
N ASP A 347 7.19 28.97 7.69
CA ASP A 347 6.01 28.69 8.53
C ASP A 347 4.83 28.09 7.75
N GLY A 348 5.03 27.76 6.47
CA GLY A 348 4.03 27.15 5.61
C GLY A 348 4.69 26.20 4.61
N ILE A 349 4.54 26.47 3.31
CA ILE A 349 5.20 25.70 2.27
C ILE A 349 6.53 26.34 1.91
N TYR A 350 7.63 25.66 2.24
CA TYR A 350 8.98 26.14 2.00
C TYR A 350 9.25 26.27 0.49
N ALA A 351 8.94 25.23 -0.28
CA ALA A 351 9.13 25.21 -1.73
C ALA A 351 8.26 24.16 -2.42
N LEU A 352 8.10 24.31 -3.74
CA LEU A 352 7.61 23.27 -4.63
C LEU A 352 8.77 22.64 -5.42
N SER A 353 8.67 21.34 -5.64
CA SER A 353 9.54 20.56 -6.52
C SER A 353 8.67 19.93 -7.60
N VAL A 354 8.96 20.22 -8.87
CA VAL A 354 8.28 19.59 -10.00
C VAL A 354 9.26 18.66 -10.69
N LEU A 355 9.00 17.35 -10.60
CA LEU A 355 9.84 16.34 -11.27
C LEU A 355 9.63 16.41 -12.78
N ASP A 356 10.71 16.21 -13.54
CA ASP A 356 10.80 16.36 -15.00
C ASP A 356 10.22 17.70 -15.51
N SER A 357 10.56 18.81 -14.86
CA SER A 357 10.13 20.15 -15.27
C SER A 357 10.89 20.71 -16.48
N ASP A 358 11.76 19.92 -17.13
CA ASP A 358 12.54 20.37 -18.28
C ASP A 358 11.62 20.90 -19.39
N GLY A 359 11.83 22.15 -19.78
CA GLY A 359 11.02 22.83 -20.79
C GLY A 359 9.69 23.42 -20.27
N ILE A 360 9.42 23.37 -18.96
CA ILE A 360 8.32 24.10 -18.32
C ILE A 360 8.86 25.40 -17.73
N ASP A 361 8.28 26.54 -18.13
CA ASP A 361 8.53 27.80 -17.45
C ASP A 361 7.71 27.83 -16.15
N LEU A 362 8.30 27.32 -15.06
CA LEU A 362 7.64 27.27 -13.75
C LEU A 362 7.23 28.67 -13.25
N ALA A 363 7.84 29.76 -13.74
CA ALA A 363 7.40 31.11 -13.39
C ALA A 363 6.01 31.44 -13.88
N GLN A 364 5.67 30.95 -15.07
CA GLN A 364 4.42 31.27 -15.73
C GLN A 364 3.39 30.15 -15.59
N ASP A 365 3.86 28.90 -15.59
CA ASP A 365 3.00 27.73 -15.75
C ASP A 365 2.86 26.90 -14.46
N ALA A 366 3.48 27.29 -13.34
CA ALA A 366 3.40 26.55 -12.08
C ALA A 366 1.95 26.26 -11.66
N GLN A 367 1.11 27.30 -11.59
CA GLN A 367 -0.28 27.14 -11.17
C GLN A 367 -1.02 26.14 -12.07
N VAL A 368 -0.85 26.26 -13.38
CA VAL A 368 -1.52 25.41 -14.37
C VAL A 368 -1.03 23.96 -14.30
N CYS A 369 0.24 23.73 -13.93
CA CYS A 369 0.82 22.39 -13.91
C CYS A 369 0.66 21.65 -12.57
N THR A 370 0.34 22.36 -11.49
CA THR A 370 0.21 21.78 -10.13
C THR A 370 -1.21 21.76 -9.58
N GLU A 371 -2.11 22.68 -9.96
CA GLU A 371 -3.50 22.65 -9.49
C GLU A 371 -4.23 21.36 -9.92
N GLY A 372 -5.00 20.78 -9.00
CA GLY A 372 -5.71 19.52 -9.23
C GLY A 372 -4.79 18.29 -9.35
N THR A 373 -3.55 18.39 -8.87
CA THR A 373 -2.60 17.26 -8.87
C THR A 373 -2.33 16.74 -7.48
N ILE A 374 -1.95 15.45 -7.41
CA ILE A 374 -1.40 14.83 -6.20
C ILE A 374 0.06 15.25 -6.08
N VAL A 375 0.43 15.72 -4.89
CA VAL A 375 1.80 16.04 -4.50
C VAL A 375 2.18 15.27 -3.24
N ALA A 376 3.43 14.82 -3.17
CA ALA A 376 3.98 14.29 -1.92
C ALA A 376 4.34 15.45 -0.99
N ILE A 377 4.11 15.25 0.30
CA ILE A 377 4.53 16.17 1.37
C ILE A 377 5.87 15.64 1.89
N ALA A 378 6.95 16.31 1.52
CA ALA A 378 8.29 15.99 1.99
C ALA A 378 8.65 16.88 3.19
N ALA A 379 8.82 16.28 4.36
CA ALA A 379 9.26 16.96 5.57
C ALA A 379 10.80 17.00 5.58
N CYS A 380 11.36 18.20 5.71
CA CYS A 380 12.79 18.47 5.57
C CYS A 380 13.37 19.05 6.85
N ASP A 381 14.39 18.39 7.41
CA ASP A 381 15.11 18.89 8.58
C ASP A 381 16.06 20.04 8.21
N SER A 382 16.70 19.93 7.04
CA SER A 382 17.64 20.93 6.52
C SER A 382 17.23 21.27 5.09
N PRO A 383 16.32 22.24 4.89
CA PRO A 383 15.81 22.56 3.56
C PRO A 383 16.95 23.08 2.65
N PRO A 384 17.01 22.61 1.40
CA PRO A 384 18.01 23.05 0.43
C PRO A 384 17.74 24.48 -0.04
N PRO A 385 18.73 25.18 -0.63
CA PRO A 385 18.50 26.50 -1.20
C PRO A 385 17.44 26.46 -2.30
N ILE A 386 16.59 27.49 -2.32
CA ILE A 386 15.60 27.74 -3.38
C ILE A 386 16.26 28.53 -4.53
N SER A 387 15.78 28.32 -5.76
CA SER A 387 16.16 29.17 -6.90
C SER A 387 15.54 30.56 -6.76
N ASP A 388 16.30 31.58 -7.16
CA ASP A 388 16.14 33.02 -6.86
C ASP A 388 14.74 33.63 -7.13
N PHE A 389 14.44 34.69 -6.38
CA PHE A 389 13.13 35.35 -6.12
C PHE A 389 12.49 36.10 -7.30
N SER A 390 12.69 35.71 -8.55
CA SER A 390 11.98 36.37 -9.66
C SER A 390 10.49 36.01 -9.74
N MET A 391 9.96 35.28 -8.75
CA MET A 391 8.61 34.71 -8.75
C MET A 391 8.04 34.70 -7.34
N ASP A 392 6.74 34.95 -7.22
CA ASP A 392 6.04 34.94 -5.93
C ASP A 392 5.92 33.53 -5.30
N ILE A 393 6.24 32.45 -6.05
CA ILE A 393 6.12 31.06 -5.60
C ILE A 393 7.51 30.41 -5.54
N PRO A 394 7.96 29.87 -4.37
CA PRO A 394 9.29 29.29 -4.22
C PRO A 394 9.41 27.89 -4.83
N PHE A 395 10.48 27.67 -5.60
CA PHE A 395 10.83 26.37 -6.18
C PHE A 395 12.23 25.90 -5.79
N VAL A 396 12.40 24.59 -5.68
CA VAL A 396 13.73 23.96 -5.73
C VAL A 396 14.12 23.68 -7.17
N THR A 397 15.42 23.76 -7.47
CA THR A 397 15.93 23.43 -8.82
C THR A 397 15.71 21.95 -9.16
N SER A 398 15.78 21.60 -10.44
CA SER A 398 15.68 20.21 -10.91
C SER A 398 16.77 19.32 -10.30
N ASP A 399 18.01 19.80 -10.22
CA ASP A 399 19.13 19.06 -9.63
C ASP A 399 18.89 18.76 -8.14
N VAL A 400 18.44 19.77 -7.38
CA VAL A 400 18.10 19.60 -5.96
C VAL A 400 16.89 18.67 -5.80
N SER A 401 15.91 18.76 -6.69
CA SER A 401 14.72 17.91 -6.69
C SER A 401 15.07 16.42 -6.74
N MET A 402 16.08 16.06 -7.53
CA MET A 402 16.56 14.68 -7.67
C MET A 402 17.23 14.16 -6.39
N GLU A 403 17.85 15.05 -5.61
CA GLU A 403 18.57 14.70 -4.38
C GLU A 403 17.75 14.92 -3.09
N LEU A 404 16.47 15.29 -3.18
CA LEU A 404 15.62 15.55 -2.00
C LEU A 404 15.60 14.40 -0.99
N HIS A 405 15.80 13.15 -1.44
CA HIS A 405 15.84 11.98 -0.56
C HIS A 405 16.95 12.08 0.52
N LYS A 406 18.01 12.86 0.29
CA LYS A 406 19.13 13.05 1.23
C LYS A 406 18.78 13.96 2.42
N VAL A 407 17.77 14.83 2.29
CA VAL A 407 17.47 15.89 3.25
C VAL A 407 16.02 15.91 3.73
N SER A 408 15.20 15.00 3.19
CA SER A 408 13.76 14.96 3.44
C SER A 408 13.23 13.53 3.51
N GLU A 409 11.99 13.41 3.96
CA GLU A 409 11.23 12.16 3.92
C GLU A 409 9.77 12.45 3.58
N CYS A 410 9.14 11.54 2.83
CA CYS A 410 7.74 11.62 2.46
C CYS A 410 6.87 11.18 3.64
N VAL A 411 6.08 12.11 4.18
CA VAL A 411 5.20 11.86 5.32
C VAL A 411 3.73 11.70 4.92
N GLY A 412 3.40 11.98 3.65
CA GLY A 412 2.03 11.90 3.16
C GLY A 412 1.88 12.50 1.77
N TYR A 413 0.63 12.59 1.31
CA TYR A 413 0.24 13.19 0.04
C TYR A 413 -0.87 14.22 0.25
N ALA A 414 -0.90 15.21 -0.62
CA ALA A 414 -1.95 16.22 -0.70
C ALA A 414 -2.45 16.37 -2.14
N VAL A 415 -3.65 16.94 -2.27
CA VAL A 415 -4.11 17.55 -3.51
C VAL A 415 -3.94 19.07 -3.41
N ILE A 416 -3.30 19.67 -4.41
CA ILE A 416 -3.28 21.13 -4.52
C ILE A 416 -4.63 21.57 -5.08
N GLN A 417 -5.49 22.13 -4.21
CA GLN A 417 -6.80 22.61 -4.61
C GLN A 417 -6.71 23.92 -5.39
N TYR A 418 -5.85 24.83 -4.94
CA TYR A 418 -5.69 26.15 -5.50
C TYR A 418 -4.32 26.72 -5.13
N MET A 419 -3.75 27.51 -6.03
CA MET A 419 -2.48 28.17 -5.82
C MET A 419 -2.54 29.63 -6.27
N SER A 420 -1.84 30.50 -5.56
CA SER A 420 -1.65 31.91 -5.89
C SER A 420 -0.23 32.34 -5.53
N PRO A 421 0.22 33.53 -5.94
CA PRO A 421 1.42 34.19 -5.45
C PRO A 421 1.56 34.24 -3.91
N ASP A 422 0.47 34.41 -3.18
CA ASP A 422 0.53 34.66 -1.73
C ASP A 422 0.38 33.40 -0.87
N PHE A 423 -0.38 32.43 -1.36
CA PHE A 423 -0.73 31.23 -0.61
C PHE A 423 -1.09 30.05 -1.50
N ILE A 424 -1.06 28.87 -0.89
CA ILE A 424 -1.53 27.61 -1.46
C ILE A 424 -2.66 27.00 -0.61
N ARG A 425 -3.56 26.25 -1.24
CA ARG A 425 -4.60 25.47 -0.59
C ARG A 425 -4.40 23.99 -0.81
N LEU A 426 -4.29 23.23 0.29
CA LEU A 426 -4.04 21.80 0.26
C LEU A 426 -5.20 21.01 0.89
N LEU A 427 -5.52 19.87 0.26
CA LEU A 427 -6.41 18.85 0.80
C LEU A 427 -5.59 17.61 1.13
N THR A 428 -5.54 17.21 2.40
CA THR A 428 -4.76 16.05 2.84
C THR A 428 -5.35 15.44 4.11
N PRO A 429 -5.33 14.11 4.25
CA PRO A 429 -5.67 13.44 5.51
C PRO A 429 -4.53 13.52 6.54
N LEU A 430 -3.36 14.07 6.17
CA LEU A 430 -2.20 14.16 7.05
C LEU A 430 -2.49 15.05 8.27
N ASP A 431 -2.20 14.53 9.45
CA ASP A 431 -2.14 15.33 10.68
C ASP A 431 -0.86 16.20 10.65
N PRO A 432 -0.96 17.54 10.70
CA PRO A 432 0.21 18.42 10.73
C PRO A 432 1.20 18.12 11.86
N ALA A 433 0.75 17.49 12.96
CA ALA A 433 1.62 17.08 14.05
C ALA A 433 2.75 16.14 13.60
N VAL A 434 2.54 15.36 12.53
CA VAL A 434 3.56 14.49 11.93
C VAL A 434 4.72 15.29 11.36
N ILE A 435 4.48 16.50 10.84
CA ILE A 435 5.52 17.35 10.26
C ILE A 435 6.41 17.94 11.36
N GLY A 436 5.83 18.31 12.50
CA GLY A 436 6.56 18.95 13.60
C GLY A 436 7.16 20.30 13.18
N ASN A 437 8.42 20.55 13.53
CA ASN A 437 9.11 21.82 13.24
C ASN A 437 9.84 21.82 11.88
N ARG A 438 9.59 20.82 11.04
CA ARG A 438 10.31 20.60 9.78
C ARG A 438 9.75 21.48 8.68
N SER A 439 10.60 21.85 7.72
CA SER A 439 10.17 22.59 6.53
C SER A 439 9.44 21.66 5.56
N VAL A 440 8.42 22.15 4.87
CA VAL A 440 7.64 21.34 3.93
C VAL A 440 7.99 21.66 2.49
N ILE A 441 8.39 20.65 1.74
CA ILE A 441 8.52 20.71 0.28
C ILE A 441 7.43 19.87 -0.36
N LEU A 442 6.68 20.46 -1.29
CA LEU A 442 5.68 19.72 -2.05
C LEU A 442 6.32 19.17 -3.32
N VAL A 443 6.34 17.84 -3.47
CA VAL A 443 6.95 17.17 -4.61
C VAL A 443 5.87 16.68 -5.57
N ARG A 444 5.81 17.27 -6.76
CA ARG A 444 4.87 16.93 -7.81
C ARG A 444 5.54 16.04 -8.86
N GLY A 445 5.06 14.81 -8.96
CA GLY A 445 5.40 13.88 -10.04
C GLY A 445 4.29 13.75 -11.09
N ARG A 446 4.09 12.54 -11.62
CA ARG A 446 3.03 12.20 -12.60
C ARG A 446 1.94 11.28 -12.02
N LEU A 447 1.75 11.33 -10.70
CA LEU A 447 0.65 10.62 -10.04
C LEU A 447 -0.70 11.19 -10.50
N LYS A 448 -1.66 10.29 -10.74
CA LYS A 448 -2.97 10.66 -11.26
C LYS A 448 -3.95 10.81 -10.09
N LEU A 449 -4.51 12.01 -9.93
CA LEU A 449 -5.66 12.20 -9.06
C LEU A 449 -6.83 11.33 -9.58
N PRO A 450 -7.43 10.47 -8.73
CA PRO A 450 -8.59 9.71 -9.15
C PRO A 450 -9.72 10.60 -9.66
N ILE A 451 -10.39 10.14 -10.70
CA ILE A 451 -11.51 10.87 -11.31
C ILE A 451 -12.63 11.16 -10.30
N TRP A 452 -12.82 10.26 -9.34
CA TRP A 452 -13.81 10.32 -8.28
C TRP A 452 -13.51 11.36 -7.20
N GLU A 453 -12.32 11.98 -7.24
CA GLU A 453 -11.94 13.09 -6.37
C GLU A 453 -12.10 14.44 -7.05
N ILE A 454 -12.04 14.44 -8.38
CA ILE A 454 -12.21 15.64 -9.22
C ILE A 454 -13.69 15.92 -9.44
N TRP A 455 -14.49 14.86 -9.59
CA TRP A 455 -15.88 14.96 -9.99
C TRP A 455 -16.82 14.29 -8.99
N ASP A 456 -17.56 15.14 -8.28
CA ASP A 456 -18.71 14.73 -7.48
C ASP A 456 -19.92 14.49 -8.40
N GLN A 457 -20.28 13.21 -8.57
CA GLN A 457 -21.40 12.79 -9.41
C GLN A 457 -22.77 13.22 -8.88
N THR A 458 -22.84 13.59 -7.61
CA THR A 458 -24.06 14.06 -6.97
C THR A 458 -24.26 15.57 -7.13
N SER A 459 -23.19 16.29 -7.51
CA SER A 459 -23.22 17.72 -7.72
C SER A 459 -23.71 18.09 -9.12
N SER A 460 -24.65 19.05 -9.18
CA SER A 460 -25.11 19.66 -10.44
C SER A 460 -24.14 20.71 -10.98
N SER A 461 -23.11 21.07 -10.21
CA SER A 461 -22.14 22.10 -10.59
C SER A 461 -21.12 21.57 -11.59
N PRO A 462 -20.74 22.34 -12.62
CA PRO A 462 -19.70 21.94 -13.56
C PRO A 462 -18.36 21.77 -12.82
N ALA A 463 -17.77 20.58 -12.91
CA ALA A 463 -16.42 20.36 -12.41
C ALA A 463 -15.40 21.04 -13.33
N PRO A 464 -14.45 21.84 -12.81
CA PRO A 464 -13.31 22.27 -13.59
C PRO A 464 -12.62 21.03 -14.18
N TRP A 465 -12.15 21.11 -15.43
CA TRP A 465 -11.54 19.99 -16.17
C TRP A 465 -12.46 18.87 -16.70
N LEU A 466 -13.78 18.90 -16.42
CA LEU A 466 -14.76 18.01 -17.04
C LEU A 466 -15.29 18.62 -18.35
N SER A 467 -15.20 17.88 -19.46
CA SER A 467 -15.90 18.26 -20.70
C SER A 467 -17.01 17.25 -21.02
N SER A 468 -18.27 17.72 -21.01
CA SER A 468 -19.39 16.96 -21.52
C SER A 468 -19.46 17.11 -23.03
N ARG A 469 -18.98 16.11 -23.78
CA ARG A 469 -19.34 15.99 -25.19
C ARG A 469 -20.52 15.04 -25.30
N ALA A 470 -21.67 15.57 -25.74
CA ALA A 470 -22.72 14.73 -26.28
C ALA A 470 -22.14 14.01 -27.50
N ALA A 471 -21.88 12.71 -27.39
CA ALA A 471 -21.59 11.91 -28.57
C ALA A 471 -22.89 11.89 -29.39
N GLY A 472 -22.91 12.59 -30.52
CA GLY A 472 -24.03 12.57 -31.46
C GLY A 472 -24.10 11.19 -32.11
N GLY A 473 -24.82 10.27 -31.47
CA GLY A 473 -25.07 8.92 -31.93
C GLY A 473 -25.98 8.18 -30.95
N LEU A 474 -26.91 7.38 -31.47
CA LEU A 474 -27.80 6.55 -30.66
C LEU A 474 -26.97 5.59 -29.78
N GLY A 475 -26.88 5.91 -28.49
CA GLY A 475 -26.16 5.12 -27.50
C GLY A 475 -24.81 5.72 -27.07
N GLY A 476 -24.83 6.53 -26.01
CA GLY A 476 -23.66 6.73 -25.14
C GLY A 476 -23.04 8.12 -25.19
N SER A 477 -23.50 9.02 -24.32
CA SER A 477 -22.72 10.19 -23.92
C SER A 477 -21.41 9.75 -23.27
N GLN A 478 -20.32 9.74 -24.03
CA GLN A 478 -18.98 9.51 -23.48
C GLN A 478 -18.41 10.82 -22.89
N LEU A 479 -18.28 10.87 -21.57
CA LEU A 479 -17.54 11.93 -20.88
C LEU A 479 -16.03 11.77 -21.17
N LYS A 480 -15.39 12.81 -21.72
CA LYS A 480 -13.94 12.84 -21.93
C LYS A 480 -13.32 13.91 -21.03
N PHE A 481 -12.37 13.49 -20.19
CA PHE A 481 -11.58 14.39 -19.35
C PHE A 481 -10.33 14.86 -20.10
N ARG A 482 -10.07 16.16 -20.09
CA ARG A 482 -8.81 16.71 -20.60
C ARG A 482 -7.80 16.72 -19.47
N ARG A 483 -6.81 15.82 -19.57
CA ARG A 483 -5.76 15.66 -18.55
C ARG A 483 -4.42 16.33 -18.92
N ASN A 484 -4.25 16.69 -20.19
CA ASN A 484 -3.09 17.43 -20.68
C ASN A 484 -3.59 18.67 -21.44
N LEU A 485 -3.26 19.86 -20.95
CA LEU A 485 -3.30 21.08 -21.76
C LEU A 485 -2.06 21.09 -22.65
N GLN A 486 -2.00 20.22 -23.66
CA GLN A 486 -1.07 20.46 -24.76
C GLN A 486 -1.58 21.73 -25.46
N ARG A 487 -0.79 22.81 -25.38
CA ARG A 487 -1.03 24.05 -26.13
C ARG A 487 -1.10 23.69 -27.62
N ARG A 488 -2.01 24.34 -28.33
CA ARG A 488 -1.97 24.40 -29.79
C ARG A 488 -0.70 25.11 -30.24
#